data_AF-A0A7V9V4I8-F1
#
_entry.id   AF-A0A7V9V4I8-F1
#
_cell.length_a   1.000
_cell.length_b   1.000
_cell.length_c   1.000
_cell.angle_alpha   90.00
_cell.angle_beta   90.00
_cell.angle_gamma   90.00
#
_symmetry.space_group_name_H-M   'P 1'
#
loop_
_entity.id
_entity.type
_entity.pdbx_description
1 polymer ?
#
loop_
_entity_poly.entity_id
_entity_poly.type
_entity_poly.pdbx_seq_one_letter_code
_entity_poly.pdbx_strand_id
1 'polypeptide(L)'
;KRTIEDDPDVVLLDVRNRFESAAGKFEGAVACDIEHFRELPEYVAQLEPLKNKKVLMYCTGGIRCEKASALLRSRGFENVFQLHGGIVTYQEQFGNAHWQGECFVFDQRMTVRVDDGLVQIGRCAHTGAATSRFVNCLHDPCHKLFILSEDAERANADYRLCPECLAEGLRFETAEYVKDGAEVRSPT
;
A
#
# COMPACT_ATOMS: atom_id res chain seq x y z
N LYS A 1 -11.81 6.59 15.47
CA LYS A 1 -11.45 5.94 16.74
C LYS A 1 -12.69 5.31 17.40
N ARG A 2 -13.63 6.08 17.95
CA ARG A 2 -14.90 5.57 18.53
C ARG A 2 -15.60 4.47 17.72
N THR A 3 -15.85 4.68 16.42
CA THR A 3 -16.48 3.63 15.58
C THR A 3 -15.71 2.30 15.56
N ILE A 4 -14.38 2.33 15.63
CA ILE A 4 -13.55 1.12 15.68
C ILE A 4 -13.65 0.43 17.05
N GLU A 5 -13.76 1.21 18.12
CA GLU A 5 -13.80 0.72 19.51
C GLU A 5 -15.20 0.26 19.93
N ASP A 6 -16.24 0.95 19.47
CA ASP A 6 -17.63 0.78 19.91
C ASP A 6 -18.42 -0.22 19.04
N ASP A 7 -17.96 -0.51 17.82
CA ASP A 7 -18.64 -1.39 16.87
C ASP A 7 -17.70 -2.50 16.38
N PRO A 8 -17.69 -3.68 17.02
CA PRO A 8 -16.80 -4.78 16.64
C PRO A 8 -17.16 -5.41 15.28
N ASP A 9 -18.35 -5.12 14.74
CA ASP A 9 -18.79 -5.63 13.44
C ASP A 9 -18.47 -4.67 12.28
N VAL A 10 -17.86 -3.50 12.57
CA VAL A 10 -17.44 -2.57 11.53
C VAL A 10 -16.33 -3.17 10.67
N VAL A 11 -16.51 -3.10 9.35
CA VAL A 11 -15.50 -3.52 8.39
C VAL A 11 -14.63 -2.33 8.03
N LEU A 12 -13.35 -2.40 8.39
CA LEU A 12 -12.35 -1.46 7.91
C LEU A 12 -11.91 -1.85 6.50
N LEU A 13 -12.17 -0.98 5.52
CA LEU A 13 -11.82 -1.22 4.12
C LEU A 13 -10.70 -0.28 3.67
N ASP A 14 -9.53 -0.85 3.39
CA ASP A 14 -8.41 -0.13 2.79
C ASP A 14 -8.59 -0.08 1.27
N VAL A 15 -8.85 1.12 0.74
CA VAL A 15 -9.03 1.33 -0.72
C VAL A 15 -7.75 1.80 -1.40
N ARG A 16 -6.60 1.67 -0.73
CA ARG A 16 -5.29 2.00 -1.29
C ARG A 16 -4.79 0.90 -2.23
N ASN A 17 -3.66 1.17 -2.88
CA ASN A 17 -2.99 0.15 -3.68
C ASN A 17 -2.35 -0.89 -2.74
N ARG A 18 -2.23 -2.13 -3.21
CA ARG A 18 -1.70 -3.28 -2.47
C ARG A 18 -0.37 -2.99 -1.76
N PHE A 19 0.56 -2.31 -2.43
CA PHE A 19 1.86 -1.98 -1.85
C PHE A 19 1.75 -1.05 -0.63
N GLU A 20 0.77 -0.14 -0.60
CA GLU A 20 0.55 0.78 0.52
C GLU A 20 0.00 0.03 1.75
N SER A 21 -0.91 -0.92 1.52
CA SER A 21 -1.48 -1.79 2.55
C SER A 21 -0.48 -2.80 3.09
N ALA A 22 0.48 -3.24 2.27
CA ALA A 22 1.55 -4.14 2.67
C ALA A 22 2.54 -3.49 3.65
N ALA A 23 2.79 -2.18 3.53
CA ALA A 23 3.67 -1.47 4.46
C ALA A 23 3.00 -1.14 5.80
N GLY A 24 1.71 -0.82 5.77
CA GLY A 24 0.96 -0.53 6.99
C GLY A 24 -0.54 -0.47 6.72
N LYS A 25 -1.35 -0.86 7.70
CA LYS A 25 -2.82 -0.83 7.62
C LYS A 25 -3.43 -0.85 9.01
N PHE A 26 -4.72 -0.55 9.12
CA PHE A 26 -5.46 -0.80 10.35
C PHE A 26 -5.55 -2.31 10.63
N GLU A 27 -5.45 -2.69 11.90
CA GLU A 27 -5.64 -4.07 12.36
C GLU A 27 -6.99 -4.62 11.91
N GLY A 28 -7.00 -5.84 11.39
CA GLY A 28 -8.21 -6.50 10.88
C GLY A 28 -8.79 -5.91 9.59
N ALA A 29 -8.16 -4.89 8.98
CA ALA A 29 -8.68 -4.29 7.77
C ALA A 29 -8.65 -5.25 6.56
N VAL A 30 -9.75 -5.24 5.80
CA VAL A 30 -9.85 -5.81 4.46
C VAL A 30 -9.16 -4.85 3.51
N ALA A 31 -8.10 -5.30 2.84
CA ALA A 31 -7.39 -4.50 1.85
C ALA A 31 -7.80 -4.88 0.43
N CYS A 32 -8.06 -3.88 -0.40
CA CYS A 32 -8.30 -4.11 -1.83
C CYS A 32 -7.01 -4.63 -2.48
N ASP A 33 -7.10 -5.79 -3.13
CA ASP A 33 -5.99 -6.41 -3.83
C ASP A 33 -5.82 -5.81 -5.24
N ILE A 34 -5.54 -4.51 -5.32
CA ILE A 34 -5.38 -3.74 -6.56
C ILE A 34 -3.97 -3.13 -6.68
N GLU A 35 -3.38 -3.10 -7.88
CA GLU A 35 -2.11 -2.38 -8.13
C GLU A 35 -2.37 -0.88 -8.25
N HIS A 36 -3.50 -0.52 -8.87
CA HIS A 36 -3.87 0.87 -9.11
C HIS A 36 -5.31 1.13 -8.72
N PHE A 37 -5.57 2.28 -8.09
CA PHE A 37 -6.93 2.70 -7.72
C PHE A 37 -7.96 2.68 -8.86
N ARG A 38 -7.51 2.85 -10.12
CA ARG A 38 -8.38 2.75 -11.31
C ARG A 38 -9.01 1.37 -11.51
N GLU A 39 -8.46 0.32 -10.89
CA GLU A 39 -8.93 -1.07 -10.93
C GLU A 39 -10.02 -1.35 -9.88
N LEU A 40 -10.31 -0.39 -9.00
CA LEU A 40 -11.35 -0.53 -8.00
C LEU A 40 -12.73 -0.86 -8.60
N PRO A 41 -13.20 -0.25 -9.72
CA PRO A 41 -14.50 -0.56 -10.33
C PRO A 41 -14.70 -2.05 -10.67
N GLU A 42 -13.64 -2.71 -11.13
CA GLU A 42 -13.61 -4.14 -11.42
C GLU A 42 -13.53 -4.95 -10.12
N TYR A 43 -12.72 -4.49 -9.16
CA TYR A 43 -12.51 -5.16 -7.88
C TYR A 43 -13.75 -5.17 -6.97
N VAL A 44 -14.69 -4.23 -7.11
CA VAL A 44 -15.89 -4.15 -6.24
C VAL A 44 -16.71 -5.46 -6.22
N ALA A 45 -16.65 -6.28 -7.27
CA ALA A 45 -17.29 -7.59 -7.27
C ALA A 45 -16.79 -8.51 -6.13
N GLN A 46 -15.53 -8.38 -5.72
CA GLN A 46 -14.96 -9.14 -4.59
C GLN A 46 -15.44 -8.61 -3.23
N LEU A 47 -15.98 -7.39 -3.20
CA LEU A 47 -16.47 -6.73 -1.99
C LEU A 47 -17.97 -6.95 -1.77
N GLU A 48 -18.69 -7.61 -2.68
CA GLU A 48 -20.14 -7.83 -2.57
C GLU A 48 -20.60 -8.47 -1.24
N PRO A 49 -19.84 -9.38 -0.60
CA PRO A 49 -20.20 -9.90 0.73
C PRO A 49 -20.32 -8.82 1.81
N LEU A 50 -19.78 -7.62 1.58
CA LEU A 50 -19.81 -6.49 2.50
C LEU A 50 -20.99 -5.53 2.27
N LYS A 51 -21.86 -5.75 1.25
CA LYS A 51 -22.95 -4.82 0.88
C LYS A 51 -23.87 -4.43 2.04
N ASN A 52 -24.17 -5.39 2.92
CA ASN A 52 -25.05 -5.22 4.08
C ASN A 52 -24.29 -4.94 5.38
N LYS A 53 -22.95 -4.84 5.32
CA LYS A 53 -22.10 -4.56 6.49
C LYS A 53 -21.89 -3.06 6.64
N LYS A 54 -21.56 -2.62 7.84
CA LYS A 54 -21.06 -1.26 8.07
C LYS A 54 -19.61 -1.20 7.59
N VAL A 55 -19.36 -0.50 6.50
CA VAL A 55 -18.03 -0.37 5.89
C VAL A 55 -17.47 1.01 6.19
N LEU A 56 -16.37 1.08 6.95
CA LEU A 56 -15.60 2.29 7.17
C LEU A 56 -14.33 2.24 6.31
N MET A 57 -14.33 3.02 5.24
CA MET A 57 -13.23 3.07 4.29
C MET A 57 -12.15 4.06 4.72
N TYR A 58 -10.92 3.81 4.30
CA TYR A 58 -9.83 4.75 4.49
C TYR A 58 -8.82 4.71 3.35
N CYS A 59 -8.09 5.82 3.21
CA CYS A 59 -6.87 5.92 2.43
C CYS A 59 -5.95 6.96 3.11
N THR A 60 -4.80 7.27 2.52
CA THR A 60 -3.79 8.15 3.15
C THR A 60 -4.37 9.51 3.58
N GLY A 61 -5.08 10.20 2.67
CA GLY A 61 -5.61 11.56 2.91
C GLY A 61 -7.10 11.77 2.58
N GLY A 62 -7.87 10.69 2.42
CA GLY A 62 -9.33 10.75 2.21
C GLY A 62 -9.82 10.85 0.76
N ILE A 63 -9.07 11.44 -0.18
CA ILE A 63 -9.54 11.70 -1.57
C ILE A 63 -10.03 10.45 -2.31
N ARG A 64 -9.35 9.30 -2.16
CA ARG A 64 -9.80 8.04 -2.80
C ARG A 64 -11.11 7.53 -2.21
N CYS A 65 -11.35 7.77 -0.93
CA CYS A 65 -12.59 7.38 -0.26
C CYS A 65 -13.80 8.13 -0.81
N GLU A 66 -13.64 9.40 -1.21
CA GLU A 66 -14.73 10.16 -1.84
C GLU A 66 -15.24 9.45 -3.10
N LYS A 67 -14.31 9.08 -3.99
CA LYS A 67 -14.61 8.36 -5.23
C LYS A 67 -15.11 6.94 -4.97
N ALA A 68 -14.45 6.22 -4.06
CA ALA A 68 -14.84 4.86 -3.69
C ALA A 68 -16.26 4.83 -3.08
N SER A 69 -16.63 5.83 -2.29
CA SER A 69 -17.95 5.89 -1.65
C SER A 69 -19.08 5.98 -2.68
N ALA A 70 -18.92 6.84 -3.69
CA ALA A 70 -19.89 6.96 -4.78
C ALA A 70 -19.99 5.65 -5.57
N LEU A 71 -18.86 5.02 -5.87
CA LEU A 71 -18.80 3.74 -6.58
C LEU A 71 -19.48 2.62 -5.78
N LEU A 72 -19.13 2.41 -4.51
CA LEU A 72 -19.72 1.35 -3.68
C LEU A 72 -21.23 1.55 -3.51
N ARG A 73 -21.69 2.78 -3.26
CA ARG A 73 -23.13 3.09 -3.20
C ARG A 73 -23.84 2.75 -4.50
N SER A 74 -23.23 3.08 -5.66
CA SER A 74 -23.79 2.72 -6.97
C SER A 74 -23.90 1.21 -7.21
N ARG A 75 -23.08 0.43 -6.49
CA ARG A 75 -23.06 -1.05 -6.53
C ARG A 75 -23.91 -1.70 -5.43
N GLY A 76 -24.73 -0.92 -4.72
CA GLY A 76 -25.70 -1.42 -3.75
C GLY A 76 -25.18 -1.62 -2.33
N PHE A 77 -24.09 -0.96 -1.95
CA PHE A 77 -23.63 -0.94 -0.56
C PHE A 77 -24.40 0.12 0.22
N GLU A 78 -25.07 -0.29 1.29
CA GLU A 78 -25.99 0.58 2.03
C GLU A 78 -25.26 1.47 3.05
N ASN A 79 -24.32 0.87 3.79
CA ASN A 79 -23.71 1.46 4.99
C ASN A 79 -22.22 1.81 4.77
N VAL A 80 -21.95 2.72 3.84
CA VAL A 80 -20.59 3.15 3.48
C VAL A 80 -20.20 4.46 4.17
N PHE A 81 -19.13 4.42 4.96
CA PHE A 81 -18.54 5.54 5.68
C PHE A 81 -17.07 5.70 5.29
N GLN A 82 -16.49 6.84 5.61
CA GLN A 82 -15.07 7.10 5.36
C GLN A 82 -14.40 7.74 6.56
N LEU A 83 -13.12 7.46 6.72
CA LEU A 83 -12.24 8.14 7.66
C LEU A 83 -11.93 9.55 7.15
N HIS A 84 -12.54 10.56 7.78
CA HIS A 84 -12.34 11.95 7.43
C HIS A 84 -10.86 12.36 7.64
N GLY A 85 -10.25 12.98 6.63
CA GLY A 85 -8.82 13.33 6.64
C GLY A 85 -7.87 12.15 6.40
N GLY A 86 -8.38 10.92 6.32
CA GLY A 86 -7.60 9.72 6.07
C GLY A 86 -6.68 9.32 7.23
N ILE A 87 -5.72 8.44 6.92
CA ILE A 87 -4.78 7.88 7.88
C ILE A 87 -3.92 8.99 8.50
N VAL A 88 -3.45 9.96 7.72
CA VAL A 88 -2.57 11.03 8.20
C VAL A 88 -3.23 11.82 9.33
N THR A 89 -4.46 12.30 9.13
CA THR A 89 -5.21 13.00 10.18
C THR A 89 -5.52 12.10 11.37
N TYR A 90 -5.80 10.82 11.15
CA TYR A 90 -6.00 9.87 12.25
C TYR A 90 -4.74 9.76 13.12
N GLN A 91 -3.58 9.57 12.49
CA GLN A 91 -2.33 9.39 13.22
C GLN A 91 -1.90 10.68 13.92
N GLU A 92 -2.11 11.85 13.32
CA GLU A 92 -1.89 13.14 13.98
C GLU A 92 -2.70 13.31 15.27
N GLN A 93 -3.94 12.79 15.30
CA GLN A 93 -4.85 12.95 16.44
C GLN A 93 -4.74 11.84 17.48
N PHE A 94 -4.45 10.61 17.05
CA PHE A 94 -4.56 9.41 17.88
C PHE A 94 -3.30 8.54 17.89
N GLY A 95 -2.22 9.02 17.28
CA GLY A 95 -0.99 8.26 17.15
C GLY A 95 -1.20 6.98 16.33
N ASN A 96 -0.51 5.91 16.70
CA ASN A 96 -0.61 4.63 16.02
C ASN A 96 -1.76 3.71 16.51
N ALA A 97 -2.76 4.25 17.22
CA ALA A 97 -3.85 3.43 17.74
C ALA A 97 -4.52 2.60 16.63
N HIS A 98 -4.65 1.28 16.83
CA HIS A 98 -5.22 0.32 15.86
C HIS A 98 -4.45 0.19 14.53
N TRP A 99 -3.35 0.93 14.35
CA TRP A 99 -2.56 0.94 13.13
C TRP A 99 -1.33 0.03 13.27
N GLN A 100 -1.03 -0.73 12.22
CA GLN A 100 0.14 -1.60 12.13
C GLN A 100 1.01 -1.17 10.95
N GLY A 101 2.33 -1.31 11.08
CA GLY A 101 3.29 -0.93 10.07
C GLY A 101 3.41 0.57 9.84
N GLU A 102 3.97 0.96 8.70
CA GLU A 102 4.23 2.36 8.37
C GLU A 102 3.23 2.89 7.34
N CYS A 103 2.86 4.16 7.45
CA CYS A 103 1.90 4.77 6.54
C CYS A 103 2.63 5.28 5.29
N PHE A 104 2.30 4.71 4.13
CA PHE A 104 2.84 5.16 2.85
C PHE A 104 2.40 6.59 2.50
N VAL A 105 3.35 7.45 2.13
CA VAL A 105 3.12 8.82 1.65
C VAL A 105 3.79 9.05 0.30
N PHE A 106 3.15 9.86 -0.54
CA PHE A 106 3.57 10.13 -1.91
C PHE A 106 4.57 11.29 -2.01
N ASP A 107 5.60 11.26 -1.17
CA ASP A 107 6.72 12.21 -1.21
C ASP A 107 8.05 11.49 -0.91
N GLN A 108 9.16 12.24 -0.84
CA GLN A 108 10.51 11.69 -0.66
C GLN A 108 10.67 10.83 0.59
N ARG A 109 9.79 10.97 1.59
CA ARG A 109 9.83 10.17 2.82
C ARG A 109 9.41 8.72 2.56
N MET A 110 8.56 8.47 1.56
CA MET A 110 7.94 7.19 1.21
C MET A 110 7.03 6.59 2.30
N THR A 111 7.44 6.65 3.56
CA THR A 111 6.65 6.26 4.71
C THR A 111 6.72 7.31 5.82
N VAL A 112 5.67 7.37 6.63
CA VAL A 112 5.65 8.14 7.88
C VAL A 112 5.37 7.21 9.05
N ARG A 113 6.11 7.44 10.12
CA ARG A 113 5.95 6.83 11.43
C ARG A 113 5.66 7.95 12.43
N VAL A 114 4.52 7.86 13.11
CA VAL A 114 4.09 8.89 14.05
C VAL A 114 4.59 8.58 15.47
N ASP A 115 4.35 7.37 15.97
CA ASP A 115 4.91 6.92 17.26
C ASP A 115 5.82 5.69 17.13
N ASP A 116 6.49 5.36 18.24
CA ASP A 116 7.22 4.12 18.41
C ASP A 116 6.32 2.91 18.65
N GLY A 117 6.91 1.70 18.65
CA GLY A 117 6.21 0.46 18.99
C GLY A 117 5.29 -0.10 17.91
N LEU A 118 5.40 0.39 16.67
CA LEU A 118 4.65 -0.16 15.53
C LEU A 118 4.93 -1.65 15.33
N VAL A 119 3.87 -2.42 15.14
CA VAL A 119 3.96 -3.81 14.69
C VAL A 119 4.43 -3.80 13.25
N GLN A 120 5.65 -4.27 12.99
CA GLN A 120 6.21 -4.35 11.64
C GLN A 120 5.48 -5.43 10.82
N ILE A 121 4.69 -5.00 9.82
CA ILE A 121 3.98 -5.92 8.92
C ILE A 121 4.59 -5.98 7.52
N GLY A 122 5.34 -4.96 7.10
CA GLY A 122 6.01 -4.94 5.81
C GLY A 122 7.03 -6.06 5.67
N ARG A 123 7.07 -6.68 4.49
CA ARG A 123 7.93 -7.81 4.14
C ARG A 123 8.64 -7.55 2.83
N CYS A 124 9.95 -7.83 2.82
CA CYS A 124 10.75 -7.82 1.60
C CYS A 124 10.12 -8.75 0.56
N ALA A 125 9.91 -8.25 -0.65
CA ALA A 125 9.25 -8.99 -1.73
C ALA A 125 10.04 -10.23 -2.17
N HIS A 126 11.37 -10.23 -1.98
CA HIS A 126 12.24 -11.35 -2.40
C HIS A 126 12.52 -12.35 -1.27
N THR A 127 12.67 -11.87 -0.03
CA THR A 127 13.16 -12.72 1.08
C THR A 127 12.16 -12.90 2.21
N GLY A 128 11.07 -12.13 2.24
CA GLY A 128 10.12 -12.11 3.36
C GLY A 128 10.66 -11.47 4.65
N ALA A 129 11.89 -10.97 4.66
CA ALA A 129 12.46 -10.28 5.82
C ALA A 129 11.63 -9.04 6.20
N ALA A 130 11.52 -8.75 7.50
CA ALA A 130 10.73 -7.62 8.00
C ALA A 130 11.38 -6.29 7.59
N THR A 131 10.63 -5.43 6.89
CA THR A 131 11.08 -4.09 6.46
C THR A 131 9.90 -3.28 5.89
N SER A 132 9.98 -1.96 5.91
CA SER A 132 9.02 -1.06 5.24
C SER A 132 9.66 -0.27 4.11
N ARG A 133 10.92 -0.57 3.76
CA ARG A 133 11.69 0.23 2.80
C ARG A 133 11.16 0.02 1.39
N PHE A 134 10.62 1.07 0.80
CA PHE A 134 10.19 1.09 -0.58
C PHE A 134 11.33 1.43 -1.52
N VAL A 135 11.34 0.76 -2.67
CA VAL A 135 12.19 1.07 -3.82
C VAL A 135 11.36 0.99 -5.09
N ASN A 136 11.77 1.76 -6.09
CA ASN A 136 11.32 1.52 -7.47
C ASN A 136 12.09 0.34 -8.05
N CYS A 137 11.40 -0.46 -8.85
CA CYS A 137 12.01 -1.45 -9.74
C CYS A 137 13.14 -0.78 -10.53
N LEU A 138 14.28 -1.48 -10.62
CA LEU A 138 15.43 -1.02 -11.38
C LEU A 138 15.07 -0.78 -12.85
N HIS A 139 14.23 -1.64 -13.42
CA HIS A 139 13.79 -1.48 -14.79
C HIS A 139 12.82 -0.31 -14.89
N ASP A 140 13.30 0.85 -15.36
CA ASP A 140 12.57 2.11 -15.40
C ASP A 140 11.20 1.97 -16.10
N PRO A 141 11.06 1.30 -17.26
CA PRO A 141 9.76 1.08 -17.89
C PRO A 141 8.71 0.36 -17.02
N CYS A 142 9.15 -0.38 -15.99
CA CYS A 142 8.25 -1.07 -15.07
C CYS A 142 7.54 -0.10 -14.12
N HIS A 143 8.23 0.95 -13.65
CA HIS A 143 7.76 1.90 -12.63
C HIS A 143 7.12 1.27 -11.36
N LYS A 144 7.31 -0.03 -11.11
CA LYS A 144 6.70 -0.71 -9.97
C LYS A 144 7.40 -0.33 -8.68
N LEU A 145 6.62 0.11 -7.71
CA LEU A 145 7.09 0.35 -6.35
C LEU A 145 6.86 -0.90 -5.49
N PHE A 146 7.87 -1.34 -4.75
CA PHE A 146 7.78 -2.54 -3.91
C PHE A 146 8.70 -2.44 -2.68
N ILE A 147 8.49 -3.34 -1.71
CA ILE A 147 9.25 -3.38 -0.46
C ILE A 147 10.50 -4.25 -0.62
N LEU A 148 11.67 -3.69 -0.33
CA LEU A 148 12.98 -4.36 -0.42
C LEU A 148 13.84 -4.06 0.81
N SER A 149 14.24 -5.11 1.54
CA SER A 149 15.17 -4.95 2.66
C SER A 149 16.57 -4.64 2.15
N GLU A 150 17.31 -3.82 2.89
CA GLU A 150 18.69 -3.50 2.52
C GLU A 150 19.60 -4.74 2.50
N ASP A 151 19.38 -5.69 3.41
CA ASP A 151 20.14 -6.95 3.42
C ASP A 151 19.91 -7.77 2.15
N ALA A 152 18.68 -7.81 1.64
CA ALA A 152 18.38 -8.50 0.39
C ALA A 152 19.05 -7.79 -0.79
N GLU A 153 18.97 -6.46 -0.85
CA GLU A 153 19.63 -5.66 -1.88
C GLU A 153 21.17 -5.82 -1.87
N ARG A 154 21.78 -5.88 -0.68
CA ARG A 154 23.22 -6.14 -0.53
C ARG A 154 23.61 -7.56 -0.94
N ALA A 155 22.74 -8.54 -0.68
CA ALA A 155 23.01 -9.94 -0.98
C ALA A 155 22.90 -10.27 -2.47
N ASN A 156 22.00 -9.58 -3.20
CA ASN A 156 21.83 -9.78 -4.64
C ASN A 156 21.37 -8.49 -5.34
N ALA A 157 22.20 -7.97 -6.25
CA ALA A 157 21.89 -6.75 -7.02
C ALA A 157 20.63 -6.91 -7.89
N ASP A 158 20.31 -8.13 -8.34
CA ASP A 158 19.08 -8.41 -9.10
C ASP A 158 17.82 -8.10 -8.30
N TYR A 159 17.87 -8.10 -6.96
CA TYR A 159 16.71 -7.80 -6.12
C TYR A 159 16.28 -6.33 -6.17
N ARG A 160 17.03 -5.46 -6.84
CA ARG A 160 16.55 -4.14 -7.26
C ARG A 160 15.43 -4.21 -8.29
N LEU A 161 15.29 -5.32 -9.01
CA LEU A 161 14.12 -5.59 -9.85
C LEU A 161 12.96 -6.08 -8.99
N CYS A 162 11.73 -5.75 -9.36
CA CYS A 162 10.56 -6.36 -8.74
C CYS A 162 10.50 -7.87 -9.05
N PRO A 163 9.76 -8.66 -8.26
CA PRO A 163 9.62 -10.11 -8.49
C PRO A 163 9.17 -10.46 -9.92
N GLU A 164 8.31 -9.64 -10.53
CA GLU A 164 7.80 -9.90 -11.88
C GLU A 164 8.88 -9.73 -12.95
N CYS A 165 9.62 -8.62 -12.95
CA CYS A 165 10.73 -8.41 -13.89
C CYS A 165 11.81 -9.48 -13.74
N LEU A 166 12.12 -9.89 -12.51
CA LEU A 166 13.09 -10.96 -12.27
C LEU A 166 12.61 -12.31 -12.83
N ALA A 167 11.31 -12.61 -12.68
CA ALA A 167 10.67 -13.80 -13.24
C ALA A 167 10.61 -13.78 -14.77
N GLU A 168 10.54 -12.60 -15.39
CA GLU A 168 10.64 -12.39 -16.84
C GLU A 168 12.08 -12.57 -17.38
N GLY A 169 13.06 -12.80 -16.50
CA GLY A 169 14.44 -13.04 -16.89
C GLY A 169 15.31 -11.78 -16.93
N LEU A 170 14.78 -10.63 -16.52
CA LEU A 170 15.60 -9.43 -16.35
C LEU A 170 16.61 -9.64 -15.22
N ARG A 171 17.76 -9.01 -15.37
CA ARG A 171 18.87 -9.01 -14.42
C ARG A 171 19.33 -7.58 -14.22
N PHE A 172 20.10 -7.34 -13.18
CA PHE A 172 20.69 -6.05 -12.90
C PHE A 172 21.46 -5.49 -14.12
N GLU A 173 22.15 -6.35 -14.86
CA GLU A 173 22.92 -5.98 -16.05
C GLU A 173 22.06 -5.71 -17.29
N THR A 174 20.85 -6.28 -17.35
CA THR A 174 19.96 -6.17 -18.52
C THR A 174 18.80 -5.20 -18.31
N ALA A 175 18.63 -4.69 -17.09
CA ALA A 175 17.62 -3.70 -16.77
C ALA A 175 17.91 -2.35 -17.42
N GLU A 176 16.91 -1.79 -18.09
CA GLU A 176 16.95 -0.41 -18.59
C GLU A 176 16.69 0.57 -17.43
N TYR A 177 17.64 1.48 -17.15
CA TYR A 177 17.42 2.54 -16.16
C TYR A 177 18.13 3.83 -16.55
N VAL A 178 17.58 4.96 -16.09
CA VAL A 178 18.16 6.29 -16.29
C VAL A 178 18.91 6.69 -15.02
N LYS A 179 20.21 6.96 -15.14
CA LYS A 179 20.99 7.57 -14.06
C LYS A 179 21.26 9.03 -14.43
N ASP A 180 20.78 9.97 -13.62
CA ASP A 180 21.09 11.39 -13.73
C ASP A 180 20.84 12.01 -15.14
N GLY A 181 19.75 11.60 -15.81
CA GLY A 181 19.34 12.16 -17.11
C GLY A 181 20.08 11.62 -18.33
N ALA A 182 20.92 10.59 -18.18
CA ALA A 182 21.48 9.82 -19.28
C ALA A 182 20.98 8.37 -19.24
N GLU A 183 20.56 7.82 -20.39
CA GLU A 183 20.32 6.39 -20.55
C GLU A 183 21.64 5.65 -20.31
N VAL A 184 21.76 4.96 -19.17
CA VAL A 184 22.93 4.12 -18.88
C VAL A 184 22.51 2.68 -19.08
N ARG A 185 23.02 2.06 -20.16
CA ARG A 185 22.97 0.60 -20.30
C ARG A 185 24.08 0.00 -19.44
N SER A 186 23.66 -0.67 -18.36
CA SER A 186 24.48 -1.37 -17.35
C SER A 186 25.43 -0.48 -16.51
N PRO A 187 25.54 -0.69 -15.20
CA PRO A 187 26.66 -0.18 -14.42
C PRO A 187 27.80 -1.21 -14.52
N THR A 188 28.77 -0.94 -15.39
CA THR A 188 30.12 -1.49 -15.21
C THR A 188 30.81 -0.87 -14.01
#